data_AF-A0A7S0EIU2-F1
#
_entry.id   AF-A0A7S0EIU2-F1
#
_cell.length_a   1.000
_cell.length_b   1.000
_cell.length_c   1.000
_cell.angle_alpha   90.00
_cell.angle_beta   90.00
_cell.angle_gamma   90.00
#
_symmetry.space_group_name_H-M   'P 1'
#
loop_
_entity.id
_entity.type
_entity.pdbx_description
1 polymer ?
#
loop_
_entity_poly.entity_id
_entity_poly.type
_entity_poly.pdbx_seq_one_letter_code
_entity_poly.pdbx_strand_id
1 'polypeptide(L)'
;SADQRPASPLGLSWAEVRASGCRLFLLDAYLVLYVYLAAAPPAKADADADVDAPPEIEFPPSKQSVLWRHVSKIKAAQLQTPKVVLCRAGTADGAAFEAHLIEDMPEAGGGSGGFTFEQFVDWNRQELQGCIEEHRKDIAPQDD
;
A
#
# COMPACT_ATOMS: atom_id res chain seq x y z
N SER A 1 24.27 -6.37 16.23
CA SER A 1 22.98 -5.77 16.61
C SER A 1 22.58 -4.85 15.47
N ALA A 2 21.72 -5.30 14.56
CA ALA A 2 21.30 -4.49 13.43
C ALA A 2 20.26 -3.46 13.91
N ASP A 3 20.43 -2.22 13.48
CA ASP A 3 19.61 -1.04 13.80
C ASP A 3 18.14 -1.31 13.40
N GLN A 4 17.32 -1.83 14.32
CA GLN A 4 15.88 -2.06 14.13
C GLN A 4 15.11 -0.73 14.26
N ARG A 5 15.49 0.28 13.47
CA ARG A 5 14.57 1.40 13.29
C ARG A 5 13.31 0.84 12.63
N PRO A 6 12.12 1.19 13.13
CA PRO A 6 10.91 0.86 12.40
C PRO A 6 11.07 1.45 11.00
N ALA A 7 10.95 0.62 9.97
CA ALA A 7 10.88 1.12 8.60
C ALA A 7 9.77 2.17 8.58
N SER A 8 10.04 3.32 7.95
CA SER A 8 9.00 4.31 7.71
C SER A 8 7.81 3.61 7.06
N PRO A 9 6.56 3.90 7.48
CA PRO A 9 5.40 3.33 6.82
C PRO A 9 5.46 3.65 5.33
N LEU A 10 5.19 2.63 4.51
CA LEU A 10 5.16 2.74 3.07
C LEU A 10 3.90 3.48 2.62
N GLY A 11 3.97 4.14 1.46
CA GLY A 11 2.77 4.60 0.76
C GLY A 11 1.86 3.42 0.39
N LEU A 12 0.57 3.70 0.19
CA LEU A 12 -0.42 2.69 -0.17
C LEU A 12 -0.45 2.46 -1.69
N SER A 13 0.71 2.15 -2.25
CA SER A 13 0.90 1.84 -3.68
C SER A 13 1.73 0.57 -3.89
N TRP A 14 1.52 -0.06 -5.03
CA TRP A 14 2.32 -1.16 -5.55
C TRP A 14 3.75 -0.75 -5.85
N ALA A 15 3.96 0.52 -6.23
CA ALA A 15 5.30 1.06 -6.43
C ALA A 15 6.13 0.94 -5.14
N GLU A 16 5.57 1.34 -4.00
CA GLU A 16 6.22 1.23 -2.69
C GLU A 16 6.40 -0.22 -2.24
N VAL A 17 5.38 -1.07 -2.41
CA VAL A 17 5.49 -2.52 -2.11
C VAL A 17 6.65 -3.15 -2.89
N ARG A 18 6.77 -2.87 -4.19
CA ARG A 18 7.85 -3.42 -5.05
C ARG A 18 9.21 -2.80 -4.73
N ALA A 19 9.27 -1.49 -4.51
CA ALA A 19 10.51 -0.77 -4.24
C ALA A 19 11.09 -1.11 -2.86
N SER A 20 10.27 -1.53 -1.90
CA SER A 20 10.71 -1.87 -0.55
C SER A 20 11.72 -3.02 -0.49
N GLY A 21 11.75 -3.89 -1.51
CA GLY A 21 12.52 -5.13 -1.50
C GLY A 21 12.05 -6.18 -0.48
N CYS A 22 10.99 -5.86 0.28
CA CYS A 22 10.36 -6.77 1.23
C CYS A 22 9.37 -7.70 0.51
N ARG A 23 9.09 -8.84 1.14
CA ARG A 23 8.07 -9.79 0.65
C ARG A 23 6.93 -10.00 1.64
N LEU A 24 7.07 -9.59 2.89
CA LEU A 24 6.06 -9.76 3.93
C LEU A 24 5.64 -8.38 4.43
N PHE A 25 4.34 -8.10 4.33
CA PHE A 25 3.75 -6.81 4.65
C PHE A 25 2.67 -6.97 5.70
N LEU A 26 2.51 -5.95 6.54
CA LEU A 26 1.41 -5.82 7.48
C LEU A 26 0.66 -4.54 7.13
N LEU A 27 -0.62 -4.66 6.82
CA LEU A 27 -1.51 -3.54 6.60
C LEU A 27 -2.60 -3.53 7.68
N ASP A 28 -2.71 -2.39 8.37
CA ASP A 28 -3.79 -2.13 9.32
C ASP A 28 -4.93 -1.37 8.63
N ALA A 29 -5.99 -2.10 8.26
CA ALA A 29 -7.22 -1.57 7.68
C ALA A 29 -8.31 -1.42 8.75
N TYR A 30 -7.93 -1.00 9.95
CA TYR A 30 -8.78 -0.75 11.13
C TYR A 30 -9.47 -2.01 11.68
N LEU A 31 -10.51 -2.53 11.03
CA LEU A 31 -11.22 -3.73 11.49
C LEU A 31 -10.57 -5.03 11.00
N VAL A 32 -9.64 -4.94 10.05
CA VAL A 32 -8.92 -6.06 9.48
C VAL A 32 -7.42 -5.76 9.44
N LEU A 33 -6.60 -6.70 9.91
CA LEU A 33 -5.16 -6.68 9.74
C LEU A 33 -4.78 -7.69 8.68
N TYR A 34 -4.22 -7.22 7.57
CA TYR A 34 -3.72 -8.10 6.51
C TYR A 34 -2.24 -8.38 6.73
N VAL A 35 -1.88 -9.66 6.81
CA VAL A 35 -0.50 -10.12 6.68
C VAL A 35 -0.36 -10.69 5.28
N TYR A 36 0.32 -9.95 4.41
CA TYR A 36 0.41 -10.23 2.99
C TYR A 36 1.81 -10.72 2.61
N LEU A 37 1.87 -11.83 1.90
CA LEU A 37 3.10 -12.34 1.28
C LEU A 37 3.08 -12.06 -0.22
N ALA A 38 3.97 -11.17 -0.66
CA ALA A 38 4.17 -10.85 -2.06
C ALA A 38 4.82 -12.01 -2.83
N ALA A 39 4.56 -12.07 -4.15
CA ALA A 39 5.20 -13.01 -5.05
C ALA A 39 6.73 -12.87 -4.97
N ALA A 40 7.45 -13.97 -5.18
CA ALA A 40 8.90 -13.89 -5.30
C ALA A 40 9.24 -13.08 -6.56
N PRO A 41 10.27 -12.21 -6.52
CA PRO A 41 10.76 -11.60 -7.74
C PRO A 41 11.20 -12.71 -8.71
N PRO A 42 11.01 -12.55 -10.03
CA PRO A 42 11.45 -13.53 -11.01
C PRO A 42 12.97 -13.72 -10.88
N ALA A 43 13.42 -14.99 -10.87
CA ALA A 43 14.83 -15.31 -10.90
C ALA A 43 15.46 -14.65 -12.14
N LYS A 44 16.58 -13.93 -11.98
CA LYS A 44 17.31 -13.37 -13.13
C LYS A 44 17.73 -14.52 -14.04
N ALA A 45 17.34 -14.46 -15.30
CA ALA A 45 17.56 -15.52 -16.30
C ALA A 45 18.98 -15.52 -16.88
N ASP A 46 19.89 -14.71 -16.33
CA ASP A 46 21.24 -14.55 -16.86
C ASP A 46 22.18 -15.58 -16.23
N ALA A 47 22.76 -16.39 -17.09
CA ALA A 47 23.63 -17.52 -16.83
C ALA A 47 24.85 -17.18 -15.93
N ASP A 48 25.34 -18.21 -15.25
CA ASP A 48 26.62 -18.25 -14.52
C ASP A 48 26.69 -17.48 -13.20
N ALA A 49 25.80 -17.80 -12.26
CA ALA A 49 26.14 -17.79 -10.85
C ALA A 49 25.23 -18.73 -10.06
N ASP A 50 25.80 -19.32 -9.02
CA ASP A 50 25.15 -19.96 -7.89
C ASP A 50 24.25 -18.92 -7.16
N VAL A 51 23.18 -18.45 -7.82
CA VAL A 51 22.29 -17.41 -7.32
C VAL A 51 21.28 -18.06 -6.40
N ASP A 52 21.56 -17.99 -5.10
CA ASP A 52 20.64 -18.32 -4.01
C ASP A 52 19.22 -17.88 -4.36
N ALA A 53 18.32 -18.85 -4.57
CA ALA A 53 16.90 -18.58 -4.62
C ALA A 53 16.53 -17.80 -3.34
N PRO A 54 15.71 -16.73 -3.44
CA PRO A 54 15.37 -15.93 -2.26
C PRO A 54 14.83 -16.85 -1.18
N PRO A 55 15.32 -16.74 0.07
CA PRO A 55 15.02 -17.70 1.13
C PRO A 55 13.50 -17.83 1.27
N GLU A 56 13.05 -19.08 1.36
CA GLU A 56 11.63 -19.37 1.50
C GLU A 56 11.12 -18.75 2.81
N ILE A 57 10.17 -17.82 2.69
CA ILE A 57 9.55 -17.20 3.86
C ILE A 57 8.49 -18.16 4.38
N GLU A 58 8.67 -18.64 5.61
CA GLU A 58 7.66 -19.43 6.31
C GLU A 58 6.33 -18.65 6.33
N PHE A 59 5.30 -19.26 5.74
CA PHE A 59 3.98 -18.66 5.70
C PHE A 59 2.88 -19.72 5.85
N PRO A 60 2.05 -19.63 6.90
CA PRO A 60 1.85 -18.47 7.77
C PRO A 60 3.02 -18.22 8.74
N PRO A 61 3.33 -16.95 9.08
CA PRO A 61 4.44 -16.67 10.01
C PRO A 61 4.18 -17.30 11.38
N SER A 62 5.22 -17.87 11.98
CA SER A 62 5.16 -18.46 13.33
C SER A 62 4.57 -17.49 14.35
N LYS A 63 3.68 -17.97 15.23
CA LYS A 63 3.03 -17.17 16.30
C LYS A 63 4.01 -16.53 17.29
N GLN A 64 5.23 -17.04 17.36
CA GLN A 64 6.29 -16.50 18.23
C GLN A 64 7.11 -15.39 17.55
N SER A 65 6.88 -15.14 16.25
CA SER A 65 7.59 -14.14 15.46
C SER A 65 7.37 -12.71 15.96
N VAL A 66 8.31 -11.82 15.61
CA VAL A 66 8.21 -10.39 15.88
C VAL A 66 6.95 -9.79 15.27
N LEU A 67 6.55 -10.25 14.08
CA LEU A 67 5.31 -9.84 13.42
C LEU A 67 4.10 -10.10 14.32
N TRP A 68 3.95 -11.32 14.86
CA TRP A 68 2.80 -11.64 15.71
C TRP A 68 2.80 -10.90 17.05
N ARG A 69 3.97 -10.57 17.59
CA ARG A 69 4.06 -9.65 18.74
C ARG A 69 3.53 -8.27 18.38
N HIS A 70 3.84 -7.76 17.19
CA HIS A 70 3.34 -6.48 16.70
C HIS A 70 1.83 -6.50 16.46
N VAL A 71 1.31 -7.52 15.76
CA VAL A 71 -0.13 -7.75 15.57
C VAL A 71 -0.86 -7.81 16.91
N SER A 72 -0.30 -8.48 17.91
CA SER A 72 -0.91 -8.57 19.24
C SER A 72 -0.99 -7.21 19.95
N LYS A 73 0.02 -6.36 19.78
CA LYS A 73 0.01 -4.98 20.29
C LYS A 73 -1.09 -4.14 19.63
N ILE A 74 -1.23 -4.21 18.31
CA ILE A 74 -2.29 -3.51 17.58
C ILE A 74 -3.66 -3.95 18.09
N LYS A 75 -3.89 -5.28 18.18
CA LYS A 75 -5.15 -5.84 18.67
C LYS A 75 -5.50 -5.39 20.09
N ALA A 76 -4.51 -5.24 20.97
CA ALA A 76 -4.71 -4.80 22.34
C ALA A 76 -4.96 -3.29 22.48
N ALA A 77 -4.55 -2.49 21.49
CA ALA A 77 -4.72 -1.04 21.51
C ALA A 77 -6.09 -0.57 20.96
N GLN A 78 -6.81 -1.44 20.24
CA GLN A 78 -8.08 -1.08 19.61
C GLN A 78 -9.30 -1.44 20.47
N LEU A 79 -10.35 -0.60 20.41
CA LEU A 79 -11.61 -0.83 21.11
C LEU A 79 -12.32 -2.10 20.60
N GLN A 80 -12.30 -2.31 19.29
CA GLN A 80 -12.78 -3.52 18.64
C GLN A 80 -11.58 -4.32 18.16
N THR A 81 -11.52 -5.61 18.51
CA THR A 81 -10.41 -6.47 18.10
C THR A 81 -10.47 -6.74 16.59
N PRO A 82 -9.46 -6.33 15.80
CA PRO A 82 -9.48 -6.57 14.37
C PRO A 82 -9.29 -8.05 14.01
N LYS A 83 -9.90 -8.46 12.90
CA LYS A 83 -9.70 -9.78 12.29
C LYS A 83 -8.33 -9.81 11.62
N VAL A 84 -7.55 -10.87 11.83
CA VAL A 84 -6.27 -11.04 11.11
C VAL A 84 -6.51 -11.95 9.91
N VAL A 85 -6.13 -11.47 8.72
CA VAL A 85 -6.21 -12.20 7.45
C VAL A 85 -4.78 -12.47 6.96
N LEU A 86 -4.47 -13.73 6.71
CA LEU A 86 -3.18 -14.14 6.15
C LEU A 86 -3.40 -14.40 4.66
N CYS A 87 -2.75 -13.63 3.79
CA CYS A 87 -2.98 -13.68 2.36
C CYS A 87 -1.68 -13.72 1.57
N ARG A 88 -1.76 -14.19 0.33
CA ARG A 88 -0.64 -14.29 -0.61
C ARG A 88 -1.03 -13.59 -1.91
N ALA A 89 -0.04 -13.05 -2.62
CA ALA A 89 -0.24 -12.54 -3.98
C ALA A 89 -0.92 -13.59 -4.86
N GLY A 90 -1.88 -13.16 -5.68
CA GLY A 90 -2.62 -14.02 -6.59
C GLY A 90 -3.72 -14.88 -5.97
N THR A 91 -4.04 -14.72 -4.68
CA THR A 91 -5.23 -15.34 -4.06
C THR A 91 -6.38 -14.35 -3.92
N ALA A 92 -7.61 -14.82 -3.70
CA ALA A 92 -8.77 -13.95 -3.49
C ALA A 92 -8.59 -13.01 -2.27
N ASP A 93 -8.04 -13.51 -1.17
CA ASP A 93 -7.70 -12.67 -0.01
C ASP A 93 -6.53 -11.71 -0.32
N GLY A 94 -5.63 -12.09 -1.24
CA GLY A 94 -4.57 -11.22 -1.75
C GLY A 94 -5.13 -10.03 -2.52
N ALA A 95 -6.08 -10.26 -3.43
CA ALA A 95 -6.79 -9.19 -4.14
C ALA A 95 -7.51 -8.23 -3.17
N ALA A 96 -8.01 -8.73 -2.03
CA ALA A 96 -8.60 -7.87 -1.01
C ALA A 96 -7.56 -6.96 -0.32
N PHE A 97 -6.32 -7.42 -0.10
CA PHE A 97 -5.22 -6.55 0.35
C PHE A 97 -4.89 -5.51 -0.72
N GLU A 98 -4.80 -5.93 -1.98
CA GLU A 98 -4.43 -5.08 -3.12
C GLU A 98 -5.45 -3.96 -3.36
N ALA A 99 -6.73 -4.21 -3.09
CA ALA A 99 -7.78 -3.19 -3.14
C ALA A 99 -7.61 -2.05 -2.11
N HIS A 100 -6.76 -2.23 -1.08
CA HIS A 100 -6.42 -1.16 -0.13
C HIS A 100 -5.19 -0.34 -0.56
N LEU A 101 -4.55 -0.68 -1.67
CA LEU A 101 -3.47 0.12 -2.27
C LEU A 101 -4.08 1.29 -3.07
N ILE A 102 -4.68 2.22 -2.34
CA ILE A 102 -5.54 3.30 -2.87
C ILE A 102 -4.82 4.35 -3.72
N GLU A 103 -3.48 4.38 -3.71
CA GLU A 103 -2.71 5.31 -4.53
C GLU A 103 -2.66 4.85 -6.01
N ASP A 104 -2.86 3.55 -6.25
CA ASP A 104 -2.91 2.97 -7.59
C ASP A 104 -4.34 3.01 -8.18
N MET A 105 -4.43 2.87 -9.50
CA MET A 105 -5.73 2.65 -10.15
C MET A 105 -6.32 1.31 -9.68
N PRO A 106 -7.62 1.25 -9.35
CA PRO A 106 -8.29 -0.02 -9.16
C PRO A 106 -8.21 -0.82 -10.47
N GLU A 107 -7.66 -2.03 -10.43
CA GLU A 107 -7.72 -2.93 -11.58
C GLU A 107 -9.19 -3.07 -12.01
N ALA A 108 -9.42 -2.92 -13.31
CA ALA A 108 -10.73 -2.75 -13.92
C ALA A 108 -11.73 -3.82 -13.44
N GLY A 109 -12.65 -3.44 -12.55
CA GLY A 109 -13.67 -4.36 -12.03
C GLY A 109 -14.44 -3.88 -10.80
N GLY A 110 -13.89 -2.97 -10.00
CA GLY A 110 -14.60 -2.34 -8.88
C GLY A 110 -15.12 -0.96 -9.28
N GLY A 111 -16.42 -0.85 -9.53
CA GLY A 111 -17.07 0.36 -10.05
C GLY A 111 -16.83 1.62 -9.23
N SER A 112 -15.98 2.50 -9.73
CA SER A 112 -16.14 3.95 -9.79
C SER A 112 -14.99 4.47 -10.67
N GLY A 113 -15.18 5.56 -11.41
CA GLY A 113 -14.12 6.17 -12.24
C GLY A 113 -12.97 6.70 -11.39
N GLY A 114 -12.09 5.81 -10.93
CA GLY A 114 -11.00 6.12 -10.00
C GLY A 114 -9.90 6.92 -10.68
N PHE A 115 -9.20 7.72 -9.87
CA PHE A 115 -7.96 8.39 -10.22
C PHE A 115 -6.83 7.72 -9.43
N THR A 116 -5.63 7.63 -10.02
CA THR A 116 -4.41 7.49 -9.20
C THR A 116 -4.30 8.67 -8.24
N PHE A 117 -3.49 8.51 -7.19
CA PHE A 117 -3.20 9.64 -6.30
C PHE A 117 -2.64 10.86 -7.08
N GLU A 118 -1.76 10.64 -8.05
CA GLU A 118 -1.20 11.71 -8.89
C GLU A 118 -2.28 12.43 -9.70
N GLN A 119 -3.16 11.68 -10.37
CA GLN A 119 -4.27 12.24 -11.13
C GLN A 119 -5.24 13.01 -10.24
N PHE A 120 -5.50 12.52 -9.02
CA PHE A 120 -6.34 13.23 -8.06
C PHE A 120 -5.70 14.57 -7.66
N VAL A 121 -4.39 14.60 -7.40
CA VAL A 121 -3.67 15.83 -7.06
C VAL A 121 -3.71 16.83 -8.22
N ASP A 122 -3.49 16.38 -9.45
CA ASP A 122 -3.54 17.24 -10.63
C ASP A 122 -4.94 17.77 -10.90
N TRP A 123 -5.97 16.95 -10.74
CA TRP A 123 -7.36 17.39 -10.84
C TRP A 123 -7.67 18.49 -9.79
N ASN A 124 -7.32 18.28 -8.53
CA ASN A 124 -7.52 19.29 -7.48
C ASN A 124 -6.77 20.59 -7.79
N ARG A 125 -5.56 20.50 -8.33
CA ARG A 125 -4.77 21.68 -8.72
C ARG A 125 -5.51 22.50 -9.78
N GLN A 126 -6.05 21.84 -10.80
CA GLN A 126 -6.77 22.50 -11.90
C GLN A 126 -8.06 23.15 -11.40
N GLU A 127 -8.86 22.44 -10.59
CA GLU A 127 -10.10 22.99 -10.01
C GLU A 127 -9.81 24.23 -9.15
N LEU A 128 -8.80 24.16 -8.27
CA LEU A 128 -8.42 25.29 -7.43
C LEU A 128 -7.92 26.48 -8.26
N GLN A 129 -7.15 26.25 -9.32
CA GLN A 129 -6.72 27.30 -10.23
C GLN A 129 -7.91 27.96 -10.93
N GLY A 130 -8.88 27.17 -11.39
CA GLY A 130 -10.13 27.67 -11.98
C GLY A 130 -10.90 28.59 -11.03
N CYS A 131 -11.08 28.19 -9.77
CA CYS A 131 -11.75 29.02 -8.77
C CYS A 131 -11.01 30.35 -8.51
N ILE A 132 -9.67 30.32 -8.47
CA ILE A 132 -8.86 31.53 -8.27
C ILE A 132 -9.01 32.49 -9.47
N GLU A 133 -9.01 31.96 -10.69
CA GLU A 133 -9.18 32.77 -11.91
C GLU A 133 -10.58 33.37 -12.03
N GLU A 134 -11.61 32.62 -11.67
CA GLU A 134 -12.99 33.11 -11.61
C GLU A 134 -13.11 34.27 -10.62
N HIS A 135 -12.64 34.07 -9.38
CA HIS A 135 -12.68 35.12 -8.37
C HIS A 135 -11.87 36.37 -8.77
N ARG A 136 -10.75 36.20 -9.49
CA ARG A 136 -9.96 37.33 -9.99
C ARG A 136 -10.73 38.19 -11.00
N LYS A 137 -11.64 37.60 -11.79
CA LYS A 137 -12.48 38.35 -12.74
C LYS A 137 -13.52 39.20 -12.01
N ASP A 138 -14.02 38.73 -10.87
CA ASP A 138 -15.03 39.46 -10.07
C ASP A 138 -14.44 40.69 -9.34
N ILE A 139 -13.13 40.70 -9.08
CA ILE A 139 -12.45 41.79 -8.35
C ILE A 139 -11.74 42.76 -9.31
N ALA A 140 -11.65 42.43 -10.60
CA ALA A 140 -11.07 43.35 -11.58
C ALA A 140 -11.99 44.58 -11.72
N PRO A 141 -11.44 45.82 -11.65
CA PRO A 141 -12.24 47.00 -11.87
C PRO A 141 -12.86 46.92 -13.27
N GLN A 142 -14.17 47.12 -13.37
CA GLN A 142 -14.81 47.36 -14.65
C GLN A 142 -14.31 48.73 -15.14
N ASP A 143 -13.51 48.74 -16.19
CA ASP A 143 -13.13 49.98 -16.86
C ASP A 143 -14.41 50.60 -17.47
N ASP A 144 -14.89 51.69 -16.87
CA ASP A 144 -15.91 52.62 -17.41
C ASP A 144 -15.29 53.59 -18.42
#